data_AF-A0A371Q8R4-F1
#
_entry.id   AF-A0A371Q8R4-F1
#
_cell.length_a   1.000
_cell.length_b   1.000
_cell.length_c   1.000
_cell.angle_alpha   90.00
_cell.angle_beta   90.00
_cell.angle_gamma   90.00
#
_symmetry.space_group_name_H-M   'P 1'
#
loop_
_entity.id
_entity.type
_entity.pdbx_description
1 polymer ?
#
loop_
_entity_poly.entity_id
_entity_poly.type
_entity_poly.pdbx_seq_one_letter_code
_entity_poly.pdbx_strand_id
1 'polypeptide(L)'
;MAAMFGALTLAVMRRCGVSRAQLGIWPPSASTARGRAQAVAVGATAAFAALITITIVNAVPTFLPGEGSAYGGSQADYLGWKTFWLQAANVVVSGVIEDVVMVGAIAALLTMARRPAWEMYALSIVLEVGMHLYFGVPAIGLVVVAAVRLALYRATGRLTPLVIGHIAYGLFNGLLETGWALGAILAATALVAVITAGVCTPARQTEPDGKVRGRSA
;
A
#
# COMPACT_ATOMS: atom_id res chain seq x y z
N MET A 1 -15.78 -14.93 -1.69
CA MET A 1 -15.84 -14.22 -0.39
C MET A 1 -15.08 -12.89 -0.41
N ALA A 2 -13.81 -12.84 -0.84
CA ALA A 2 -12.99 -11.63 -0.83
C ALA A 2 -13.64 -10.42 -1.55
N ALA A 3 -14.14 -10.60 -2.79
CA ALA A 3 -14.83 -9.55 -3.54
C ALA A 3 -16.07 -8.98 -2.81
N MET A 4 -16.76 -9.81 -2.02
CA MET A 4 -17.91 -9.39 -1.21
C MET A 4 -17.48 -8.47 -0.05
N PHE A 5 -16.34 -8.74 0.60
CA PHE A 5 -15.78 -7.86 1.62
C PHE A 5 -15.36 -6.50 1.06
N GLY A 6 -14.72 -6.48 -0.11
CA GLY A 6 -14.38 -5.23 -0.80
C GLY A 6 -15.62 -4.42 -1.18
N ALA A 7 -16.62 -5.08 -1.76
CA ALA A 7 -17.89 -4.43 -2.13
C ALA A 7 -18.65 -3.89 -0.90
N LEU A 8 -18.72 -4.67 0.18
CA LEU A 8 -19.34 -4.27 1.44
C LEU A 8 -18.61 -3.07 2.05
N THR A 9 -17.28 -3.09 2.06
CA THR A 9 -16.46 -1.98 2.57
C THR A 9 -16.75 -0.70 1.79
N LEU A 10 -16.73 -0.77 0.45
CA LEU A 10 -17.07 0.38 -0.38
C LEU A 10 -18.51 0.86 -0.15
N ALA A 11 -19.45 -0.05 0.07
CA ALA A 11 -20.83 0.30 0.38
C ALA A 11 -20.96 1.02 1.74
N VAL A 12 -20.26 0.53 2.78
CA VAL A 12 -20.20 1.19 4.10
C VAL A 12 -19.56 2.57 3.98
N MET A 13 -18.42 2.69 3.28
CA MET A 13 -17.75 3.96 3.07
C MET A 13 -18.65 4.98 2.35
N ARG A 14 -19.40 4.54 1.34
CA ARG A 14 -20.39 5.39 0.67
C ARG A 14 -21.53 5.81 1.60
N ARG A 15 -22.04 4.90 2.45
CA ARG A 15 -23.05 5.22 3.47
C ARG A 15 -22.53 6.22 4.51
N CYS A 16 -21.24 6.18 4.82
CA CYS A 16 -20.56 7.17 5.65
C CYS A 16 -20.30 8.51 4.92
N GLY A 17 -20.70 8.66 3.65
CA GLY A 17 -20.53 9.90 2.89
C GLY A 17 -19.15 10.05 2.24
N VAL A 18 -18.33 9.00 2.19
CA VAL A 18 -17.03 9.03 1.52
C VAL A 18 -17.23 8.87 0.01
N SER A 19 -16.91 9.91 -0.76
CA SER A 19 -16.97 9.90 -2.22
C SER A 19 -15.76 9.17 -2.84
N ARG A 20 -15.91 8.73 -4.11
CA ARG A 20 -14.82 8.09 -4.88
C ARG A 20 -13.60 9.00 -5.00
N ALA A 21 -13.82 10.30 -5.22
CA ALA A 21 -12.75 11.29 -5.33
C ALA A 21 -12.02 11.49 -3.99
N GLN A 22 -12.75 11.51 -2.85
CA GLN A 22 -12.15 11.57 -1.51
C GLN A 22 -11.35 10.30 -1.16
N LEU A 23 -11.75 9.16 -1.72
CA LEU A 23 -10.98 7.91 -1.66
C LEU A 23 -9.72 7.92 -2.54
N GLY A 24 -9.51 8.94 -3.37
CA GLY A 24 -8.40 8.94 -4.31
C GLY A 24 -8.61 8.04 -5.52
N ILE A 25 -9.86 7.68 -5.83
CA ILE A 25 -10.24 6.99 -7.06
C ILE A 25 -10.56 8.05 -8.10
N TRP A 26 -9.64 8.27 -9.06
CA TRP A 26 -9.75 9.32 -10.08
C TRP A 26 -10.03 10.73 -9.51
N PRO A 27 -9.21 11.26 -8.58
CA PRO A 27 -9.41 12.61 -8.09
C PRO A 27 -9.14 13.64 -9.20
N PRO A 28 -9.73 14.85 -9.16
CA PRO A 28 -9.59 15.87 -10.21
C PRO A 28 -8.13 16.21 -10.57
N SER A 29 -7.24 16.15 -9.58
CA SER A 29 -5.80 16.39 -9.76
C SER A 29 -5.12 15.36 -10.66
N ALA A 30 -5.74 14.21 -10.97
CA ALA A 30 -5.20 13.20 -11.88
C ALA A 30 -5.03 13.69 -13.34
N SER A 31 -5.76 14.72 -13.77
CA SER A 31 -5.62 15.29 -15.12
C SER A 31 -4.39 16.19 -15.29
N THR A 32 -3.77 16.61 -14.18
CA THR A 32 -2.62 17.53 -14.20
C THR A 32 -1.29 16.77 -14.37
N ALA A 33 -0.29 17.39 -15.00
CA ALA A 33 1.05 16.79 -15.14
C ALA A 33 1.67 16.44 -13.78
N ARG A 34 1.56 17.37 -12.81
CA ARG A 34 2.02 17.17 -11.43
C ARG A 34 1.29 16.02 -10.74
N GLY A 35 -0.02 15.91 -10.93
CA GLY A 35 -0.80 14.82 -10.35
C GLY A 35 -0.51 13.46 -10.96
N ARG A 36 -0.17 13.40 -12.27
CA ARG A 36 0.32 12.17 -12.91
C ARG A 36 1.69 11.77 -12.37
N ALA A 37 2.62 12.71 -12.23
CA ALA A 37 3.94 12.44 -11.65
C ALA A 37 3.81 11.93 -10.20
N GLN A 38 2.94 12.55 -9.40
CA GLN A 38 2.64 12.07 -8.05
C GLN A 38 2.04 10.66 -8.06
N ALA A 39 1.14 10.34 -9.00
CA ALA A 39 0.56 9.01 -9.10
C ALA A 39 1.63 7.95 -9.44
N VAL A 40 2.55 8.25 -10.37
CA VAL A 40 3.68 7.37 -10.68
C VAL A 40 4.57 7.18 -9.45
N ALA A 41 4.90 8.27 -8.74
CA ALA A 41 5.68 8.22 -7.51
C ALA A 41 5.03 7.32 -6.46
N VAL A 42 3.74 7.52 -6.17
CA VAL A 42 3.00 6.71 -5.19
C VAL A 42 2.99 5.23 -5.58
N GLY A 43 2.70 4.91 -6.83
CA GLY A 43 2.69 3.52 -7.32
C GLY A 43 4.07 2.87 -7.25
N ALA A 44 5.12 3.58 -7.68
CA ALA A 44 6.50 3.08 -7.62
C ALA A 44 6.97 2.84 -6.18
N THR A 45 6.68 3.77 -5.26
CA THR A 45 7.02 3.60 -3.83
C THR A 45 6.24 2.45 -3.19
N ALA A 46 4.96 2.27 -3.53
CA ALA A 46 4.18 1.13 -3.04
C ALA A 46 4.76 -0.21 -3.54
N ALA A 47 5.10 -0.31 -4.83
CA ALA A 47 5.75 -1.48 -5.41
C ALA A 47 7.12 -1.77 -4.77
N PHE A 48 7.92 -0.73 -4.52
CA PHE A 48 9.20 -0.85 -3.85
C PHE A 48 9.07 -1.31 -2.39
N ALA A 49 8.07 -0.81 -1.66
CA ALA A 49 7.80 -1.28 -0.30
C ALA A 49 7.41 -2.76 -0.27
N ALA A 50 6.65 -3.23 -1.26
CA ALA A 50 6.29 -4.64 -1.41
C ALA A 50 7.53 -5.51 -1.70
N LEU A 51 8.46 -5.04 -2.54
CA LEU A 51 9.76 -5.69 -2.76
C LEU A 51 10.58 -5.79 -1.46
N ILE A 52 10.74 -4.69 -0.73
CA ILE A 52 11.49 -4.71 0.54
C ILE A 52 10.84 -5.69 1.51
N THR A 53 9.51 -5.71 1.55
CA THR A 53 8.73 -6.64 2.38
C THR A 53 9.01 -8.08 2.00
N ILE A 54 8.94 -8.48 0.72
CA ILE A 54 9.25 -9.86 0.34
C ILE A 54 10.69 -10.22 0.67
N THR A 55 11.61 -9.26 0.53
CA THR A 55 13.03 -9.49 0.82
C THR A 55 13.23 -9.78 2.30
N ILE A 56 12.55 -9.04 3.18
CA ILE A 56 12.55 -9.28 4.62
C ILE A 56 11.88 -10.62 4.94
N VAL A 57 10.69 -10.89 4.40
CA VAL A 57 9.96 -12.15 4.62
C VAL A 57 10.82 -13.35 4.23
N ASN A 58 11.52 -13.29 3.10
CA ASN A 58 12.40 -14.36 2.63
C ASN A 58 13.71 -14.46 3.43
N ALA A 59 14.18 -13.36 4.02
CA ALA A 59 15.42 -13.33 4.80
C ALA A 59 15.21 -13.77 6.25
N VAL A 60 14.08 -13.46 6.88
CA VAL A 60 13.81 -13.78 8.30
C VAL A 60 14.07 -15.26 8.65
N PRO A 61 13.63 -16.26 7.87
CA PRO A 61 13.89 -17.67 8.17
C PRO A 61 15.38 -18.02 8.24
N THR A 62 16.26 -17.32 7.49
CA THR A 62 17.70 -17.64 7.47
C THR A 62 18.41 -17.28 8.78
N PHE A 63 17.77 -16.45 9.61
CA PHE A 63 18.29 -16.01 10.91
C PHE A 63 17.60 -16.69 12.10
N LEU A 64 16.60 -17.55 11.88
CA LEU A 64 15.83 -18.22 12.93
C LEU A 64 16.15 -19.72 12.99
N PRO A 65 16.69 -20.24 14.10
CA PRO A 65 16.91 -21.67 14.27
C PRO A 65 15.59 -22.44 14.52
N GLY A 66 15.44 -23.62 13.91
CA GLY A 66 14.38 -24.60 14.20
C GLY A 66 13.15 -24.57 13.28
N GLU A 67 12.25 -25.55 13.44
CA GLU A 67 11.02 -25.74 12.64
C GLU A 67 9.98 -24.61 12.80
N GLY A 68 10.12 -23.77 13.83
CA GLY A 68 9.28 -22.58 14.06
C GLY A 68 9.62 -21.37 13.18
N SER A 69 10.60 -21.51 12.28
CA SER A 69 11.09 -20.47 11.34
C SER A 69 10.27 -20.32 10.05
N ALA A 70 9.26 -21.16 9.83
CA ALA A 70 8.82 -21.51 8.48
C ALA A 70 8.25 -20.34 7.64
N TYR A 71 9.04 -19.93 6.64
CA TYR A 71 8.56 -19.64 5.29
C TYR A 71 9.23 -20.65 4.35
N GLY A 72 8.48 -21.62 3.83
CA GLY A 72 9.00 -22.76 3.05
C GLY A 72 8.45 -22.86 1.62
N GLY A 73 7.82 -21.80 1.12
CA GLY A 73 7.15 -21.74 -0.18
C GLY A 73 6.54 -20.37 -0.42
N SER A 74 6.10 -20.10 -1.64
CA SER A 74 5.43 -18.86 -2.02
C SER A 74 4.02 -18.76 -1.43
N GLN A 75 3.44 -17.54 -1.40
CA GLN A 75 2.02 -17.34 -1.09
C GLN A 75 1.09 -18.24 -1.93
N ALA A 76 1.44 -18.47 -3.20
CA ALA A 76 0.71 -19.34 -4.09
C ALA A 76 0.70 -20.79 -3.60
N ASP A 77 1.78 -21.27 -2.99
CA ASP A 77 1.89 -22.63 -2.46
C ASP A 77 0.98 -22.83 -1.25
N TYR A 78 0.97 -21.87 -0.32
CA TYR A 78 0.11 -21.93 0.88
C TYR A 78 -1.38 -21.83 0.56
N LEU A 79 -1.73 -21.01 -0.43
CA LEU A 79 -3.13 -20.77 -0.81
C LEU A 79 -3.60 -21.69 -1.94
N GLY A 80 -2.75 -22.62 -2.40
CA GLY A 80 -3.08 -23.61 -3.42
C GLY A 80 -3.37 -23.01 -4.80
N TRP A 81 -2.73 -21.90 -5.15
CA TRP A 81 -2.88 -21.24 -6.45
C TRP A 81 -2.09 -21.99 -7.53
N LYS A 82 -2.66 -23.08 -8.03
CA LYS A 82 -1.96 -24.05 -8.89
C LYS A 82 -1.64 -23.60 -10.32
N THR A 83 -2.20 -22.47 -10.76
CA THR A 83 -2.01 -21.98 -12.13
C THR A 83 -1.67 -20.50 -12.12
N PHE A 84 -0.89 -20.08 -13.12
CA PHE A 84 -0.55 -18.68 -13.32
C PHE A 84 -1.80 -17.78 -13.38
N TRP A 85 -2.84 -18.19 -14.11
CA TRP A 85 -4.08 -17.40 -14.22
C TRP A 85 -4.82 -17.27 -12.90
N LEU A 86 -4.85 -18.34 -12.10
CA LEU A 86 -5.45 -18.30 -10.78
C LEU A 86 -4.64 -17.43 -9.82
N GLN A 87 -3.32 -17.51 -9.86
CA GLN A 87 -2.44 -16.63 -9.10
C GLN A 87 -2.63 -15.17 -9.50
N ALA A 88 -2.61 -14.85 -10.79
CA ALA A 88 -2.80 -13.49 -11.29
C ALA A 88 -4.16 -12.91 -10.87
N ALA A 89 -5.24 -13.69 -11.01
CA ALA A 89 -6.56 -13.28 -10.57
C ALA A 89 -6.61 -13.02 -9.06
N ASN A 90 -6.00 -13.90 -8.25
CA ASN A 90 -5.97 -13.72 -6.81
C ASN A 90 -5.11 -12.53 -6.38
N VAL A 91 -3.97 -12.29 -7.01
CA VAL A 91 -3.12 -11.11 -6.75
C VAL A 91 -3.89 -9.81 -7.03
N VAL A 92 -4.65 -9.76 -8.13
CA VAL A 92 -5.47 -8.59 -8.45
C VAL A 92 -6.55 -8.40 -7.39
N VAL A 93 -7.26 -9.46 -7.02
CA VAL A 93 -8.34 -9.39 -6.04
C VAL A 93 -7.82 -9.04 -4.65
N SER A 94 -6.74 -9.68 -4.19
CA SER A 94 -6.14 -9.43 -2.88
C SER A 94 -5.57 -8.03 -2.81
N GLY A 95 -4.81 -7.59 -3.82
CA GLY A 95 -4.24 -6.24 -3.86
C GLY A 95 -5.31 -5.15 -3.80
N VAL A 96 -6.42 -5.30 -4.55
CA VAL A 96 -7.56 -4.38 -4.42
C VAL A 96 -8.13 -4.37 -3.01
N ILE A 97 -8.35 -5.54 -2.41
CA ILE A 97 -9.01 -5.65 -1.11
C ILE A 97 -8.12 -5.13 0.01
N GLU A 98 -6.86 -5.52 0.05
CA GLU A 98 -5.90 -5.08 1.06
C GLU A 98 -5.80 -3.56 1.06
N ASP A 99 -5.64 -2.95 -0.12
CA ASP A 99 -5.49 -1.50 -0.19
C ASP A 99 -6.82 -0.76 0.06
N VAL A 100 -7.95 -1.25 -0.45
CA VAL A 100 -9.25 -0.62 -0.18
C VAL A 100 -9.63 -0.72 1.29
N VAL A 101 -9.43 -1.87 1.92
CA VAL A 101 -9.87 -2.15 3.29
C VAL A 101 -8.83 -1.68 4.30
N MET A 102 -7.60 -2.19 4.21
CA MET A 102 -6.56 -1.99 5.22
C MET A 102 -5.86 -0.63 5.10
N VAL A 103 -6.06 0.09 4.00
CA VAL A 103 -5.51 1.44 3.81
C VAL A 103 -6.63 2.46 3.66
N GLY A 104 -7.42 2.37 2.59
CA GLY A 104 -8.43 3.36 2.22
C GLY A 104 -9.53 3.51 3.29
N ALA A 105 -10.16 2.41 3.67
CA ALA A 105 -11.26 2.40 4.64
C ALA A 105 -10.79 2.77 6.05
N ILE A 106 -9.68 2.18 6.51
CA ILE A 106 -9.07 2.53 7.80
C ILE A 106 -8.80 4.02 7.89
N ALA A 107 -8.04 4.58 6.93
CA ALA A 107 -7.69 5.98 6.98
C ALA A 107 -8.92 6.89 6.87
N ALA A 108 -9.86 6.61 5.95
CA ALA A 108 -11.05 7.45 5.78
C ALA A 108 -11.97 7.43 7.00
N LEU A 109 -12.33 6.24 7.50
CA LEU A 109 -13.27 6.10 8.62
C LEU A 109 -12.68 6.61 9.94
N LEU A 110 -11.40 6.32 10.22
CA LEU A 110 -10.73 6.83 11.42
C LEU A 110 -10.51 8.35 11.35
N THR A 111 -10.24 8.91 10.17
CA THR A 111 -10.16 10.36 9.99
C THR A 111 -11.51 11.02 10.26
N MET A 112 -12.60 10.45 9.75
CA MET A 112 -13.96 10.92 10.06
C MET A 112 -14.28 10.84 11.56
N ALA A 113 -13.83 9.78 12.22
CA ALA A 113 -13.95 9.61 13.67
C ALA A 113 -12.93 10.42 14.49
N ARG A 114 -12.12 11.28 13.84
CA ARG A 114 -11.09 12.13 14.47
C ARG A 114 -10.09 11.33 15.32
N ARG A 115 -9.77 10.11 14.89
CA ARG A 115 -8.82 9.23 15.60
C ARG A 115 -7.38 9.62 15.25
N PRO A 116 -6.45 9.44 16.20
CA PRO A 116 -5.06 9.81 15.99
C PRO A 116 -4.37 8.89 14.98
N ALA A 117 -3.24 9.40 14.46
CA ALA A 117 -2.47 8.74 13.42
C ALA A 117 -2.06 7.31 13.76
N TRP A 118 -1.64 7.08 15.00
CA TRP A 118 -1.06 5.81 15.45
C TRP A 118 -2.09 4.67 15.43
N GLU A 119 -3.38 4.96 15.67
CA GLU A 119 -4.44 3.95 15.62
C GLU A 119 -4.68 3.43 14.21
N MET A 120 -4.57 4.30 13.21
CA MET A 120 -4.66 3.91 11.80
C MET A 120 -3.52 2.96 11.43
N TYR A 121 -2.29 3.28 11.84
CA TYR A 121 -1.13 2.43 11.61
C TYR A 121 -1.25 1.10 12.35
N ALA A 122 -1.60 1.13 13.63
CA ALA A 122 -1.78 -0.07 14.43
C ALA A 122 -2.81 -1.01 13.78
N LEU A 123 -3.98 -0.50 13.40
CA LEU A 123 -5.02 -1.32 12.79
C LEU A 123 -4.60 -1.85 11.41
N SER A 124 -4.00 -1.01 10.57
CA SER A 124 -3.51 -1.41 9.24
C SER A 124 -2.46 -2.52 9.34
N ILE A 125 -1.47 -2.35 10.23
CA ILE A 125 -0.41 -3.32 10.48
C ILE A 125 -0.96 -4.62 11.06
N VAL A 126 -1.84 -4.54 12.07
CA VAL A 126 -2.42 -5.72 12.71
C VAL A 126 -3.25 -6.53 11.72
N LEU A 127 -4.05 -5.89 10.87
CA LEU A 127 -4.81 -6.61 9.84
C LEU A 127 -3.90 -7.23 8.78
N GLU A 128 -2.90 -6.48 8.30
CA GLU A 128 -1.98 -6.97 7.28
C GLU A 128 -1.21 -8.20 7.77
N VAL A 129 -0.56 -8.09 8.94
CA VAL A 129 0.21 -9.19 9.54
C VAL A 129 -0.72 -10.33 9.93
N GLY A 130 -1.87 -10.02 10.53
CA GLY A 130 -2.88 -10.99 10.95
C GLY A 130 -3.37 -11.88 9.81
N MET A 131 -3.62 -11.29 8.64
CA MET A 131 -4.02 -12.02 7.45
C MET A 131 -2.92 -12.92 6.88
N HIS A 132 -1.66 -12.70 7.26
CA HIS A 132 -0.49 -13.41 6.77
C HIS A 132 0.21 -14.25 7.85
N LEU A 133 -0.44 -14.51 8.99
CA LEU A 133 0.14 -15.34 10.06
C LEU A 133 0.48 -16.77 9.62
N TYR A 134 -0.06 -17.24 8.49
CA TYR A 134 0.33 -18.51 7.89
C TYR A 134 1.79 -18.52 7.37
N PHE A 135 2.45 -17.37 7.25
CA PHE A 135 3.90 -17.24 7.06
C PHE A 135 4.71 -17.37 8.36
N GLY A 136 4.07 -17.57 9.51
CA GLY A 136 4.76 -17.64 10.81
C GLY A 136 5.43 -16.32 11.19
N VAL A 137 6.59 -16.40 11.86
CA VAL A 137 7.39 -15.25 12.29
C VAL A 137 7.76 -14.30 11.12
N PRO A 138 8.13 -14.79 9.92
CA PRO A 138 8.34 -13.96 8.74
C PRO A 138 7.23 -12.94 8.43
N ALA A 139 5.99 -13.18 8.85
CA ALA A 139 4.87 -12.26 8.66
C ALA A 139 5.12 -10.85 9.22
N ILE A 140 6.05 -10.70 10.19
CA ILE A 140 6.45 -9.40 10.73
C ILE A 140 7.03 -8.46 9.64
N GLY A 141 7.59 -8.99 8.55
CA GLY A 141 8.07 -8.19 7.43
C GLY A 141 6.98 -7.32 6.80
N LEU A 142 5.72 -7.76 6.85
CA LEU A 142 4.57 -7.05 6.27
C LEU A 142 4.25 -5.71 6.96
N VAL A 143 4.82 -5.45 8.15
CA VAL A 143 4.73 -4.13 8.79
C VAL A 143 5.23 -3.03 7.85
N VAL A 144 6.25 -3.31 7.03
CA VAL A 144 6.84 -2.33 6.11
C VAL A 144 5.83 -1.90 5.03
N VAL A 145 5.26 -2.85 4.29
CA VAL A 145 4.31 -2.52 3.22
C VAL A 145 3.03 -1.89 3.78
N ALA A 146 2.51 -2.36 4.91
CA ALA A 146 1.34 -1.77 5.57
C ALA A 146 1.58 -0.30 5.96
N ALA A 147 2.70 -0.04 6.66
CA ALA A 147 3.05 1.29 7.11
C ALA A 147 3.31 2.25 5.93
N VAL A 148 4.09 1.83 4.92
CA VAL A 148 4.42 2.69 3.78
C VAL A 148 3.17 3.01 2.96
N ARG A 149 2.32 2.02 2.64
CA ARG A 149 1.09 2.25 1.89
C ARG A 149 0.16 3.22 2.65
N LEU A 150 -0.02 3.02 3.95
CA LEU A 150 -0.83 3.94 4.76
C LEU A 150 -0.23 5.35 4.83
N ALA A 151 1.09 5.47 4.98
CA ALA A 151 1.77 6.76 4.98
C ALA A 151 1.56 7.51 3.64
N LEU A 152 1.77 6.81 2.52
CA LEU A 152 1.55 7.35 1.18
C LEU A 152 0.10 7.78 0.99
N TYR A 153 -0.87 6.95 1.38
CA TYR A 153 -2.29 7.28 1.24
C TYR A 153 -2.66 8.50 2.09
N ARG A 154 -2.17 8.59 3.32
CA ARG A 154 -2.45 9.75 4.19
C ARG A 154 -1.79 11.03 3.71
N ALA A 155 -0.61 10.95 3.10
CA ALA A 155 0.11 12.11 2.59
C ALA A 155 -0.47 12.61 1.25
N THR A 156 -1.03 11.71 0.43
CA THR A 156 -1.40 12.05 -0.96
C THR A 156 -2.88 11.93 -1.27
N GLY A 157 -3.62 11.14 -0.49
CA GLY A 157 -5.01 10.77 -0.76
C GLY A 157 -5.17 9.98 -2.07
N ARG A 158 -4.15 9.21 -2.51
CA ARG A 158 -4.13 8.53 -3.81
C ARG A 158 -4.21 7.01 -3.67
N LEU A 159 -5.41 6.46 -3.63
CA LEU A 159 -5.60 5.00 -3.52
C LEU A 159 -5.33 4.26 -4.83
N THR A 160 -5.80 4.77 -5.98
CA THR A 160 -5.64 4.07 -7.27
C THR A 160 -4.19 3.75 -7.63
N PRO A 161 -3.22 4.70 -7.61
CA PRO A 161 -1.84 4.37 -7.94
C PRO A 161 -1.19 3.42 -6.93
N LEU A 162 -1.60 3.47 -5.66
CA LEU A 162 -1.12 2.57 -4.61
C LEU A 162 -1.53 1.12 -4.93
N VAL A 163 -2.82 0.90 -5.23
CA VAL A 163 -3.37 -0.38 -5.67
C VAL A 163 -2.65 -0.92 -6.91
N ILE A 164 -2.47 -0.06 -7.92
CA ILE A 164 -1.83 -0.45 -9.17
C ILE A 164 -0.37 -0.84 -8.94
N GLY A 165 0.39 -0.05 -8.17
CA GLY A 165 1.79 -0.34 -7.89
C GLY A 165 1.97 -1.66 -7.13
N HIS A 166 1.12 -1.89 -6.14
CA HIS A 166 1.14 -3.12 -5.35
C HIS A 166 0.77 -4.36 -6.18
N ILE A 167 -0.32 -4.32 -6.97
CA ILE A 167 -0.70 -5.41 -7.87
C ILE A 167 0.36 -5.66 -8.94
N ALA A 168 0.92 -4.61 -9.52
CA ALA A 168 1.96 -4.73 -10.54
C ALA A 168 3.16 -5.51 -9.98
N TYR A 169 3.63 -5.15 -8.79
CA TYR A 169 4.68 -5.89 -8.12
C TYR A 169 4.30 -7.37 -7.93
N GLY A 170 3.10 -7.67 -7.40
CA GLY A 170 2.65 -9.05 -7.17
C GLY A 170 2.59 -9.89 -8.44
N LEU A 171 2.13 -9.31 -9.55
CA LEU A 171 2.10 -9.98 -10.85
C LEU A 171 3.51 -10.27 -11.36
N PHE A 172 4.40 -9.28 -11.34
CA PHE A 172 5.77 -9.44 -11.85
C PHE A 172 6.62 -10.39 -11.00
N ASN A 173 6.46 -10.37 -9.67
CA ASN A 173 7.14 -11.30 -8.78
C ASN A 173 6.74 -12.76 -9.06
N GLY A 174 5.52 -13.02 -9.54
CA GLY A 174 5.08 -14.34 -9.97
C GLY A 174 5.53 -14.76 -11.38
N LEU A 175 6.01 -13.82 -12.20
CA LEU A 175 6.38 -14.03 -13.61
C LEU A 175 7.88 -14.21 -13.84
N LEU A 176 8.74 -13.62 -13.00
CA LEU A 176 10.18 -13.57 -13.23
C LEU A 176 10.95 -14.20 -12.06
N GLU A 177 11.67 -15.30 -12.31
CA GLU A 177 12.62 -15.90 -11.34
C GLU A 177 13.73 -14.91 -10.90
N THR A 178 13.93 -13.82 -11.67
CA THR A 178 14.92 -12.75 -11.46
C THR A 178 14.32 -11.49 -10.82
N GLY A 179 13.48 -11.63 -9.79
CA GLY A 179 12.78 -10.53 -9.10
C GLY A 179 13.69 -9.40 -8.54
N TRP A 180 15.00 -9.63 -8.40
CA TRP A 180 15.97 -8.67 -7.87
C TRP A 180 16.23 -7.47 -8.81
N ALA A 181 16.23 -7.69 -10.14
CA ALA A 181 16.53 -6.63 -11.12
C ALA A 181 15.38 -5.62 -11.24
N LEU A 182 14.14 -6.09 -11.15
CA LEU A 182 12.96 -5.24 -11.12
C LEU A 182 12.91 -4.43 -9.82
N GLY A 183 13.31 -5.06 -8.71
CA GLY A 183 13.43 -4.41 -7.43
C GLY A 183 14.40 -3.22 -7.45
N ALA A 184 15.53 -3.36 -8.14
CA ALA A 184 16.49 -2.28 -8.36
C ALA A 184 15.92 -1.15 -9.26
N ILE A 185 15.14 -1.48 -10.29
CA ILE A 185 14.48 -0.49 -11.16
C ILE A 185 13.39 0.27 -10.39
N LEU A 186 12.63 -0.42 -9.54
CA LEU A 186 11.65 0.17 -8.63
C LEU A 186 12.31 1.03 -7.55
N ALA A 187 13.47 0.61 -7.02
CA ALA A 187 14.28 1.41 -6.09
C ALA A 187 14.77 2.70 -6.75
N ALA A 188 15.29 2.61 -7.98
CA ALA A 188 15.75 3.77 -8.75
C ALA A 188 14.61 4.75 -9.07
N THR A 189 13.44 4.23 -9.45
CA THR A 189 12.26 5.08 -9.71
C THR A 189 11.64 5.66 -8.44
N ALA A 190 11.59 4.90 -7.34
CA ALA A 190 11.15 5.39 -6.03
C ALA A 190 12.11 6.45 -5.45
N LEU A 191 13.43 6.28 -5.63
CA LEU A 191 14.44 7.26 -5.23
C LEU A 191 14.29 8.56 -6.02
N VAL A 192 14.16 8.48 -7.35
CA VAL A 192 13.88 9.64 -8.22
C VAL A 192 12.54 10.29 -7.86
N ALA A 193 11.53 9.50 -7.51
CA ALA A 193 10.22 9.97 -7.07
C ALA A 193 10.24 10.67 -5.70
N VAL A 194 11.01 10.18 -4.73
CA VAL A 194 11.20 10.83 -3.43
C VAL A 194 11.99 12.13 -3.58
N ILE A 195 13.01 12.15 -4.43
CA ILE A 195 13.78 13.35 -4.76
C ILE A 195 12.88 14.41 -5.43
N THR A 196 11.99 14.00 -6.35
CA THR A 196 11.04 14.91 -6.99
C THR A 196 9.81 15.26 -6.13
N ALA A 197 9.40 14.41 -5.19
CA ALA A 197 8.34 14.68 -4.22
C ALA A 197 8.83 15.53 -3.03
N GLY A 198 10.12 15.49 -2.71
CA GLY A 198 10.78 16.46 -1.80
C GLY A 198 10.72 17.90 -2.33
N VAL A 199 10.61 18.07 -3.65
CA VAL A 199 10.29 19.36 -4.31
C VAL A 199 8.80 19.74 -4.15
N CYS A 200 7.96 18.83 -3.65
CA CYS A 200 6.52 18.99 -3.47
C CYS A 200 6.08 18.93 -2.00
N THR A 201 6.86 19.47 -1.07
CA THR A 201 6.28 20.10 0.12
C THR A 201 5.15 21.03 -0.35
N PRO A 202 3.95 21.00 0.21
CA PRO A 202 2.95 22.01 -0.13
C PRO A 202 3.59 23.36 0.12
N ALA A 203 3.72 24.18 -0.93
CA ALA A 203 4.02 25.59 -0.74
C ALA A 203 3.01 26.07 0.30
N ARG A 204 3.48 26.67 1.40
CA ARG A 204 2.61 27.44 2.28
C ARG A 204 1.75 28.30 1.37
N GLN A 205 0.43 28.20 1.48
CA GLN A 205 -0.43 29.25 0.97
C GLN A 205 -0.07 30.49 1.77
N THR A 206 0.85 31.29 1.25
CA THR A 206 0.97 32.69 1.60
C THR A 206 -0.22 33.36 0.92
N GLU A 207 -1.17 33.84 1.71
CA GLU A 207 -2.10 34.85 1.22
C GLU A 207 -1.28 36.02 0.64
N PRO A 208 -1.84 36.81 -0.30
CA PRO A 208 -1.17 37.96 -0.91
C PRO A 208 -0.67 39.01 0.10
N ASP A 209 -0.95 38.83 1.40
CA ASP A 209 -0.58 39.72 2.50
C ASP A 209 0.44 39.11 3.50
N GLY A 210 1.12 38.00 3.15
CA GLY A 210 2.32 37.55 3.87
C GLY A 210 2.13 36.92 5.26
N LYS A 211 0.90 36.64 5.71
CA LYS A 211 0.66 35.96 7.00
C LYS A 211 0.61 34.45 6.87
N VAL A 212 1.40 33.77 7.70
CA VAL A 212 1.42 32.31 7.84
C VAL A 212 0.27 31.90 8.75
N ARG A 213 -0.65 31.06 8.26
CA ARG A 213 -1.76 30.53 9.05
C ARG A 213 -1.22 29.69 10.22
N GLY A 214 -1.35 30.21 11.43
CA GLY A 214 -1.03 29.52 12.67
C GLY A 214 -1.88 28.26 12.84
N ARG A 215 -1.23 27.16 13.22
CA ARG A 215 -1.89 25.97 13.75
C ARG A 215 -2.65 26.38 15.01
N SER A 216 -3.97 26.30 15.00
CA SER A 216 -4.74 26.08 16.23
C SER A 216 -4.61 24.61 16.61
N ALA A 217 -4.38 24.39 17.90
CA ALA A 217 -4.07 23.11 18.55
C ALA A 217 -5.14 22.03 18.35
#